data_AF-A0A8T3U035-F1
#
_entry.id   AF-A0A8T3U035-F1
#
_cell.length_a   1.000
_cell.length_b   1.000
_cell.length_c   1.000
_cell.angle_alpha   90.00
_cell.angle_beta   90.00
_cell.angle_gamma   90.00
#
_symmetry.space_group_name_H-M   'P 1'
#
loop_
_entity.id
_entity.type
_entity.pdbx_description
1 polymer ?
#
loop_
_entity_poly.entity_id
_entity_poly.type
_entity_poly.pdbx_seq_one_letter_code
_entity_poly.pdbx_strand_id
1 'polypeptide(L)' 'MTTNTTRDARRRKRHARLRLRIAGSTERPRLSVFRSAKFIYCQVI' A
#
# COMPACT_ATOMS: atom_id res chain seq x y z
N MET A 1 16.07 22.87 -2.32
CA MET A 1 15.96 22.04 -1.09
C MET A 1 15.44 20.66 -1.48
N THR A 2 16.25 19.61 -1.39
CA THR A 2 15.81 18.24 -1.68
C THR A 2 15.01 17.72 -0.50
N THR A 3 13.68 17.84 -0.54
CA THR A 3 12.80 17.31 0.50
C THR A 3 12.87 15.78 0.47
N ASN A 4 13.72 15.19 1.30
CA ASN A 4 13.95 13.75 1.36
C ASN A 4 12.67 13.02 1.79
N THR A 5 11.81 12.68 0.83
CA THR A 5 10.51 12.10 1.12
C THR A 5 10.70 10.66 1.54
N THR A 6 10.26 10.33 2.75
CA THR A 6 10.46 8.99 3.34
C THR A 6 9.92 7.90 2.41
N ARG A 7 10.54 6.72 2.46
CA ARG A 7 10.10 5.55 1.65
C ARG A 7 8.63 5.24 1.90
N ASP A 8 8.16 5.43 3.14
CA ASP A 8 6.75 5.24 3.52
C ASP A 8 5.82 6.26 2.91
N ALA A 9 6.21 7.54 2.86
CA ALA A 9 5.40 8.57 2.20
C ALA A 9 5.23 8.27 0.70
N ARG A 10 6.31 7.86 0.02
CA ARG A 10 6.24 7.44 -1.40
C ARG A 10 5.38 6.20 -1.61
N ARG A 11 5.47 5.21 -0.71
CA ARG A 11 4.62 4.01 -0.74
C ARG A 11 3.15 4.34 -0.54
N ARG A 12 2.81 5.16 0.46
CA ARG A 12 1.43 5.61 0.73
C ARG A 12 0.81 6.31 -0.48
N LYS A 13 1.57 7.20 -1.14
CA LYS A 13 1.12 7.87 -2.37
C LYS A 13 0.79 6.88 -3.50
N ARG A 14 1.65 5.87 -3.72
CA ARG A 14 1.37 4.81 -4.71
C ARG A 14 0.15 3.98 -4.33
N HIS A 15 0.03 3.56 -3.07
CA HIS A 15 -1.12 2.77 -2.59
C HIS A 15 -2.43 3.54 -2.76
N ALA A 16 -2.46 4.84 -2.42
CA ALA A 16 -3.64 5.67 -2.62
C ALA A 16 -4.05 5.74 -4.10
N ARG A 17 -3.10 5.95 -5.01
CA ARG A 17 -3.35 5.95 -6.46
C ARG A 17 -3.87 4.60 -6.96
N LEU A 18 -3.30 3.49 -6.47
CA LEU A 18 -3.69 2.16 -6.89
C LEU A 18 -5.11 1.80 -6.41
N ARG A 19 -5.47 2.23 -5.20
CA ARG A 19 -6.79 2.02 -4.59
C ARG A 19 -7.92 2.78 -5.28
N LEU A 20 -7.63 3.85 -6.03
CA LEU A 20 -8.63 4.49 -6.91
C LEU A 20 -9.13 3.54 -8.00
N ARG A 21 -8.30 2.55 -8.40
CA ARG A 21 -8.65 1.55 -9.42
C ARG A 21 -8.97 0.19 -8.81
N ILE A 22 -8.37 -0.14 -7.67
CA ILE A 22 -8.46 -1.45 -7.02
C ILE A 22 -8.95 -1.25 -5.58
N ALA A 23 -10.26 -1.05 -5.43
CA ALA A 23 -10.92 -0.98 -4.14
C ALA A 23 -11.20 -2.37 -3.55
N GLY A 24 -11.42 -3.40 -4.37
CA GLY A 24 -11.91 -4.69 -3.87
C GLY A 24 -13.39 -4.61 -3.47
N SER A 25 -14.08 -5.75 -3.57
CA SER A 25 -15.48 -5.93 -3.22
C SER A 25 -15.61 -7.14 -2.28
N THR A 26 -16.79 -7.36 -1.72
CA THR A 26 -17.08 -8.55 -0.89
C THR A 26 -16.83 -9.85 -1.64
N GLU A 27 -17.18 -9.91 -2.93
CA GLU A 27 -16.96 -11.07 -3.80
C GLU A 27 -15.49 -11.23 -4.22
N ARG A 28 -14.74 -10.11 -4.31
CA ARG A 28 -13.33 -10.07 -4.72
C ARG A 28 -12.55 -9.10 -3.83
N PRO A 29 -12.20 -9.53 -2.60
CA PRO A 29 -11.50 -8.67 -1.66
C PRO A 29 -10.07 -8.37 -2.15
N ARG A 30 -9.55 -7.22 -1.74
CA ARG A 30 -8.19 -6.80 -2.10
C ARG A 30 -7.18 -7.29 -1.07
N LEU A 31 -5.99 -7.67 -1.52
CA LEU A 31 -4.88 -7.98 -0.63
C LEU A 31 -4.08 -6.71 -0.30
N SER A 32 -3.96 -6.38 0.98
CA SER A 32 -3.12 -5.31 1.50
C SER A 32 -1.82 -5.88 2.05
N VAL A 33 -0.68 -5.34 1.58
CA VAL A 33 0.66 -5.82 1.95
C VAL A 33 1.48 -4.72 2.61
N PHE A 34 2.10 -5.04 3.74
CA PHE A 34 3.08 -4.21 4.41
C PHE A 34 4.41 -4.97 4.54
N ARG A 35 5.48 -4.39 3.98
CA ARG A 35 6.84 -4.92 4.09
C ARG A 35 7.65 -4.10 5.08
N SER A 36 8.29 -4.80 6.02
CA SER A 36 9.32 -4.29 6.91
C SER A 36 10.70 -4.81 6.46
N ALA A 37 11.77 -4.48 7.21
CA ALA A 37 13.10 -5.03 6.93
C ALA A 37 13.22 -6.53 7.24
N LYS A 38 12.41 -7.05 8.16
CA LYS A 38 12.49 -8.44 8.64
C LYS A 38 11.40 -9.34 8.06
N PHE A 39 10.17 -8.84 8.00
CA PHE A 39 9.00 -9.62 7.63
C PHE A 39 8.08 -8.89 6.64
N ILE A 40 7.21 -9.66 6.00
CA ILE A 40 6.13 -9.20 5.13
C ILE A 40 4.82 -9.62 5.78
N TYR A 41 3.90 -8.67 5.90
CA TYR A 41 2.58 -8.87 6.47
C TYR A 41 1.54 -8.64 5.40
N CYS A 42 0.50 -9.47 5.41
CA CYS A 42 -0.57 -9.46 4.42
C CYS A 42 -1.93 -9.51 5.12
N GLN A 43 -2.91 -8.79 4.57
CA GLN A 43 -4.29 -8.77 5.05
C GLN A 43 -5.24 -8.79 3.87
N VAL A 44 -6.31 -9.57 3.95
CA VAL A 44 -7.43 -9.54 3.00
C VAL A 44 -8.46 -8.53 3.51
N ILE A 45 -8.84 -7.57 2.65
CA ILE A 45 -9.74 -6.45 2.97
C ILE A 45 -10.82 -6.31 1.91
#